data_AF-A0A7G2IXC1-F1
#
_entry.id   AF-A0A7G2IXC1-F1
#
_cell.length_a   1.000
_cell.length_b   1.000
_cell.length_c   1.000
_cell.angle_alpha   90.00
_cell.angle_beta   90.00
_cell.angle_gamma   90.00
#
_symmetry.space_group_name_H-M   'P 1'
#
loop_
_entity.id
_entity.type
_entity.pdbx_description
1 polymer ?
#
loop_
_entity_poly.entity_id
_entity_poly.type
_entity_poly.pdbx_seq_one_letter_code
_entity_poly.pdbx_strand_id
1 'polypeptide(L)' 'MDSMKSDMGGAATVTGALAFAITRGLNKRVKLYLCCADNLISGNAFKLGDIIHYRNGKKKLK' A
#
# COMPACT_ATOMS: atom_id res chain seq x y z
N MET A 1 17.23 5.50 -8.92
CA MET A 1 15.83 5.90 -8.63
C MET A 1 14.80 5.14 -9.46
N ASP A 2 15.14 4.55 -10.61
CA ASP A 2 14.17 3.80 -11.43
C ASP A 2 13.55 2.56 -10.77
N SER A 3 14.22 1.96 -9.79
CA SER A 3 13.70 0.80 -9.05
C SER A 3 12.48 1.13 -8.19
N MET A 4 12.31 2.38 -7.74
CA MET A 4 11.19 2.76 -6.85
C MET A 4 9.85 2.86 -7.59
N LYS A 5 9.86 2.87 -8.93
CA LYS A 5 8.63 2.67 -9.72
C LYS A 5 7.97 1.32 -9.41
N SER A 6 8.76 0.35 -8.94
CA SER A 6 8.29 -0.99 -8.56
C SER A 6 7.80 -1.11 -7.12
N ASP A 7 7.81 -0.03 -6.31
CA ASP A 7 7.30 -0.08 -4.93
C ASP A 7 5.80 -0.40 -4.87
N MET A 8 5.06 -0.10 -5.95
CA MET A 8 3.66 -0.51 -6.14
C MET A 8 3.50 -1.96 -6.67
N GLY A 9 4.59 -2.71 -6.86
CA GLY A 9 4.58 -4.05 -7.44
C GLY A 9 3.80 -5.07 -6.61
N GLY A 10 3.78 -4.92 -5.27
CA GLY A 10 2.93 -5.71 -4.39
C GLY A 10 1.44 -5.50 -4.68
N ALA A 11 1.02 -4.24 -4.83
CA ALA A 11 -0.35 -3.87 -5.17
C ALA A 11 -0.74 -4.36 -6.59
N ALA A 12 0.18 -4.25 -7.55
CA ALA A 12 -0.02 -4.75 -8.91
C ALA A 12 -0.23 -6.28 -8.93
N THR A 13 0.59 -7.02 -8.17
CA THR A 13 0.52 -8.48 -8.08
C THR A 13 -0.82 -8.95 -7.53
N VAL A 14 -1.28 -8.39 -6.40
CA VAL A 14 -2.56 -8.81 -5.80
C VAL A 14 -3.77 -8.42 -6.65
N THR A 15 -3.68 -7.29 -7.36
CA THR A 15 -4.73 -6.87 -8.29
C THR A 15 -4.81 -7.82 -9.49
N GLY A 16 -3.67 -8.17 -10.08
CA GLY A 16 -3.60 -9.14 -11.17
C GLY A 16 -4.07 -10.53 -10.75
N ALA A 17 -3.68 -10.98 -9.55
CA ALA A 17 -4.13 -12.26 -9.01
C ALA A 17 -5.65 -12.29 -8.78
N LEU A 18 -6.25 -11.21 -8.29
CA LEU A 18 -7.71 -11.12 -8.14
C LEU A 18 -8.41 -11.12 -9.50
N ALA A 19 -7.90 -10.36 -10.48
CA ALA A 19 -8.44 -10.35 -11.83
C ALA A 19 -8.41 -11.75 -12.45
N PHE A 20 -7.29 -12.47 -12.31
CA PHE A 20 -7.17 -13.85 -12.76
C PHE A 20 -8.11 -14.81 -12.01
N ALA A 21 -8.29 -14.63 -10.70
CA ALA A 21 -9.24 -15.45 -9.94
C ALA A 21 -10.69 -15.22 -10.42
N ILE A 22 -11.07 -13.97 -10.73
CA ILE A 22 -12.39 -13.64 -11.28
C ILE A 22 -12.60 -14.33 -12.64
N THR A 23 -11.61 -14.28 -13.55
CA THR A 23 -11.73 -14.96 -14.86
C THR A 23 -11.78 -16.48 -14.75
N ARG A 24 -11.29 -17.06 -13.65
CA ARG A 24 -11.40 -18.49 -13.33
C ARG A 24 -12.70 -18.88 -12.62
N GLY A 25 -13.63 -17.95 -12.42
CA GLY A 25 -14.95 -18.23 -11.86
C GLY A 25 -15.07 -18.03 -10.35
N LEU A 26 -14.24 -17.16 -9.76
CA LEU A 26 -14.38 -16.78 -8.36
C LEU A 26 -15.77 -16.19 -8.07
N ASN A 27 -16.63 -16.95 -7.39
CA ASN A 27 -17.99 -16.56 -7.01
C ASN A 27 -18.10 -16.31 -5.49
N LYS A 28 -17.11 -15.63 -4.91
CA LYS A 28 -17.06 -15.29 -3.48
C LYS A 28 -16.81 -13.80 -3.32
N ARG A 29 -17.36 -13.21 -2.26
CA ARG A 29 -17.12 -11.81 -1.93
C ARG A 29 -15.68 -11.62 -1.43
N VAL A 30 -14.86 -10.98 -2.26
CA VAL A 30 -13.49 -10.59 -1.90
C VAL A 30 -13.40 -9.07 -1.81
N LYS A 31 -12.69 -8.57 -0.80
CA LYS A 31 -12.38 -7.14 -0.66
C LYS A 31 -10.87 -6.97 -0.82
N LEU A 32 -10.47 -6.21 -1.83
CA LEU A 32 -9.09 -5.83 -2.05
C LEU A 32 -8.87 -4.41 -1.52
N TYR A 33 -7.86 -4.23 -0.66
CA TYR A 33 -7.47 -2.92 -0.15
C TYR A 33 -6.06 -2.63 -0.64
N LEU A 34 -5.92 -1.53 -1.38
CA LEU A 34 -4.65 -1.08 -1.94
C LEU A 34 -4.27 0.25 -1.28
N CYS A 35 -3.19 0.23 -0.51
CA CYS A 35 -2.66 1.44 0.12
C CYS A 35 -1.59 2.04 -0.80
N CYS A 36 -2.02 2.88 -1.74
CA CYS A 36 -1.12 3.56 -2.67
C CYS A 36 -0.81 4.97 -2.15
N ALA A 37 0.47 5.28 -2.01
CA ALA A 37 0.96 6.61 -1.64
C ALA A 37 2.36 6.80 -2.24
N ASP A 38 2.69 8.04 -2.60
CA ASP A 38 4.05 8.40 -3.02
C ASP A 38 4.86 8.92 -1.85
N ASN A 39 6.12 8.51 -1.78
CA ASN A 39 7.06 8.99 -0.78
C ASN A 39 7.91 10.14 -1.38
N LEU A 40 7.45 11.38 -1.17
CA LEU A 40 8.07 12.60 -1.71
C LEU A 40 8.69 13.46 -0.62
N ILE A 41 9.80 14.12 -0.96
CA ILE A 41 10.45 15.12 -0.10
C ILE A 41 9.71 16.45 -0.27
N SER A 42 9.27 17.03 0.84
CA SER A 42 8.63 18.34 0.90
C SER A 42 8.84 19.00 2.27
N GLY A 43 8.50 20.28 2.43
CA GLY A 43 8.58 20.97 3.72
C GLY A 43 7.70 20.34 4.82
N ASN A 44 6.66 19.60 4.41
CA ASN A 44 5.75 18.86 5.29
C ASN A 44 6.00 17.34 5.25
N ALA A 45 7.13 16.90 4.70
CA ALA A 45 7.49 15.49 4.73
C ALA A 45 7.72 15.03 6.18
N PHE A 46 7.36 13.79 6.42
CA PHE A 46 7.63 13.12 7.69
C PHE A 46 9.12 13.15 8.03
N LYS A 47 9.42 13.51 9.27
CA LYS A 47 10.77 13.61 9.81
C LYS A 47 11.13 12.39 10.64
N LEU A 48 12.42 12.13 10.79
CA LEU A 48 12.91 11.12 11.72
C LEU A 48 12.56 11.54 13.14
N GLY A 49 11.95 10.65 13.93
CA GLY A 49 11.48 10.97 15.28
C GLY A 49 10.03 11.45 15.37
N ASP A 50 9.30 11.56 14.25
CA ASP A 50 7.86 11.81 14.29
C ASP A 50 7.11 10.63 14.96
N ILE A 51 6.12 10.94 15.81
CA ILE A 51 5.23 9.92 16.38
C ILE A 51 4.06 9.71 15.42
N ILE A 52 3.99 8.53 14.82
CA ILE A 52 2.87 8.11 13.99
C ILE A 52 1.80 7.48 14.87
N HIS A 53 0.59 8.02 14.82
CA HIS A 53 -0.58 7.50 15.49
C HIS A 53 -1.37 6.61 14.52
N TYR A 54 -1.42 5.30 14.79
CA TYR A 54 -2.18 4.36 14.00
C TYR A 54 -3.66 4.33 14.41
N ARG A 55 -4.51 3.91 13.47
CA ARG A 55 -5.96 3.79 13.68
C ARG A 55 -6.35 2.77 14.75
N ASN A 56 -5.45 1.85 15.11
CA ASN A 56 -5.66 0.88 16.20
C ASN A 56 -5.20 1.42 17.58
N GLY A 57 -4.94 2.72 17.70
CA GLY A 57 -4.51 3.37 18.94
C GLY A 57 -3.02 3.19 19.28
N LYS A 58 -2.27 2.40 18.50
CA LYS A 58 -0.83 2.24 18.70
C LYS A 58 -0.08 3.47 18.19
N LYS A 59 1.01 3.79 18.89
CA LYS A 59 1.95 4.85 18.49
C LYS A 59 3.27 4.22 18.08
N LYS A 60 3.92 4.74 17.05
CA LYS A 60 5.25 4.28 16.63
C LYS A 60 6.13 5.48 16.26
N LEU A 61 7.37 5.44 16.71
CA LEU A 61 8.39 6.38 16.30
C LEU A 61 8.80 6.07 14.86
N LYS A 62 8.85 7.10 14.02
CA LYS A 62 9.34 6.98 12.67
C LYS A 62 10.86 6.86 12.63
#